data_AF-A0A3L7VPQ7-F1
#
_entry.id   AF-A0A3L7VPQ7-F1
#
_cell.length_a   1.000
_cell.length_b   1.000
_cell.length_c   1.000
_cell.angle_alpha   90.00
_cell.angle_beta   90.00
_cell.angle_gamma   90.00
#
_symmetry.space_group_name_H-M   'P 1'
#
loop_
_entity.id
_entity.type
_entity.pdbx_description
1 polymer ?
#
loop_
_entity_poly.entity_id
_entity_poly.type
_entity_poly.pdbx_seq_one_letter_code
_entity_poly.pdbx_strand_id
1 'polypeptide(L)'
;MILMPLGESSFEVLGRISNIGFGMLFLCFCLLAWRRSADRSRPWRIATADMGVFLCATTNPLCFPIVVADYALRGRGLWRGGVPLRTILSRNGSARSAAGLAVALVAAACGMGLLEPRPNPFLKDTIRGSELVEAVLARPLLFPFVFPFYSGLSDVTAVAGLAVLAGVAWWLTAPASNDRRLMAAAGGVGLYAAVATVVMRPGLTRVLDGYSTTMLDRYYYGSSLFMTAAACVAVSAGLRCRTAGRRGVAAICGILIIAVYAGGIATLVETGRSRWHDPPAHDFASAVAAAAAEPTDAPLVRVQLHPRAWHARFPIAAVRATAIAVAADALRR
;
A
#
# COMPACT_ATOMS: atom_id res chain seq x y z
N MET A 1 -11.14 -1.43 1.03
CA MET A 1 -11.06 -0.43 2.14
C MET A 1 -11.59 -0.94 3.48
N ILE A 2 -12.47 -1.95 3.53
CA ILE A 2 -13.13 -2.41 4.78
C ILE A 2 -12.15 -3.00 5.83
N LEU A 3 -10.94 -3.39 5.41
CA LEU A 3 -10.02 -4.16 6.26
C LEU A 3 -8.98 -3.34 7.04
N MET A 4 -9.10 -2.01 7.11
CA MET A 4 -8.22 -1.21 7.97
C MET A 4 -9.02 -0.22 8.82
N PRO A 5 -8.73 -0.10 10.14
CA PRO A 5 -9.42 0.83 11.04
C PRO A 5 -9.30 2.24 10.51
N LEU A 6 -10.32 3.08 10.58
CA LEU A 6 -10.33 4.45 10.07
C LEU A 6 -9.38 5.39 10.84
N GLY A 7 -8.75 4.88 11.90
CA GLY A 7 -7.94 5.66 12.83
C GLY A 7 -8.79 6.65 13.63
N GLU A 8 -8.12 7.60 14.26
CA GLU A 8 -8.76 8.60 15.11
C GLU A 8 -9.42 9.72 14.30
N SER A 9 -9.09 9.85 13.00
CA SER A 9 -9.56 10.94 12.18
C SER A 9 -9.97 10.52 10.77
N SER A 10 -11.07 11.08 10.28
CA SER A 10 -11.57 10.89 8.91
C SER A 10 -10.59 11.37 7.82
N PHE A 11 -9.58 12.20 8.17
CA PHE A 11 -8.47 12.53 7.26
C PHE A 11 -7.66 11.32 6.82
N GLU A 12 -7.70 10.22 7.57
CA GLU A 12 -7.09 8.97 7.12
C GLU A 12 -7.80 8.38 5.92
N VAL A 13 -9.12 8.56 5.80
CA VAL A 13 -9.90 8.07 4.65
C VAL A 13 -9.47 8.79 3.38
N LEU A 14 -9.41 10.13 3.42
CA LEU A 14 -8.87 10.93 2.32
C LEU A 14 -7.42 10.59 2.02
N GLY A 15 -6.61 10.41 3.06
CA GLY A 15 -5.23 9.97 2.94
C GLY A 15 -5.11 8.61 2.25
N ARG A 16 -6.04 7.67 2.46
CA ARG A 16 -6.06 6.36 1.79
C ARG A 16 -6.52 6.46 0.34
N ILE A 17 -7.50 7.31 0.04
CA ILE A 17 -7.91 7.59 -1.35
C ILE A 17 -6.72 8.19 -2.11
N SER A 18 -6.00 9.14 -1.51
CA SER A 18 -4.78 9.71 -2.08
C SER A 18 -3.66 8.66 -2.26
N ASN A 19 -3.64 7.62 -1.42
CA ASN A 19 -2.68 6.52 -1.46
C ASN A 19 -3.20 5.28 -2.22
N ILE A 20 -4.24 5.41 -3.04
CA ILE A 20 -4.82 4.28 -3.79
C ILE A 20 -3.80 3.59 -4.72
N GLY A 21 -2.75 4.32 -5.13
CA GLY A 21 -1.62 3.78 -5.87
C GLY A 21 -0.93 2.58 -5.18
N PHE A 22 -0.89 2.53 -3.85
CA PHE A 22 -0.37 1.35 -3.13
C PHE A 22 -1.25 0.09 -3.33
N GLY A 23 -2.55 0.27 -3.57
CA GLY A 23 -3.45 -0.82 -3.94
C GLY A 23 -3.14 -1.42 -5.33
N MET A 24 -2.54 -0.64 -6.24
CA MET A 24 -2.13 -1.13 -7.57
C MET A 24 -1.03 -2.18 -7.47
N LEU A 25 -0.19 -2.15 -6.44
CA LEU A 25 0.81 -3.19 -6.22
C LEU A 25 0.16 -4.55 -5.92
N PHE A 26 -0.86 -4.54 -5.06
CA PHE A 26 -1.64 -5.72 -4.72
C PHE A 26 -2.44 -6.23 -5.93
N LEU A 27 -3.08 -5.32 -6.67
CA LEU A 27 -3.79 -5.67 -7.91
C LEU A 27 -2.83 -6.28 -8.95
N CYS A 28 -1.64 -5.70 -9.14
CA CYS A 28 -0.59 -6.24 -10.01
C CYS A 28 -0.26 -7.68 -9.63
N PHE A 29 0.00 -7.95 -8.34
CA PHE A 29 0.26 -9.31 -7.85
C PHE A 29 -0.90 -10.28 -8.15
N CYS A 30 -2.14 -9.87 -7.89
CA CYS A 30 -3.33 -10.67 -8.18
C CYS A 30 -3.46 -10.96 -9.68
N LEU A 31 -3.21 -9.97 -10.55
CA LEU A 31 -3.23 -10.14 -12.00
C LEU A 31 -2.11 -11.05 -12.48
N LEU A 32 -0.90 -10.97 -11.93
CA LEU A 32 0.19 -11.89 -12.24
C LEU A 32 -0.16 -13.32 -11.82
N ALA A 33 -0.78 -13.51 -10.65
CA ALA A 33 -1.27 -14.81 -10.20
C ALA A 33 -2.40 -15.34 -11.09
N TRP A 34 -3.37 -14.51 -11.46
CA TRP A 34 -4.46 -14.85 -12.38
C TRP A 34 -3.94 -15.20 -13.78
N ARG A 35 -2.91 -14.49 -14.24
CA ARG A 35 -2.20 -14.79 -15.49
C ARG A 35 -1.50 -16.14 -15.43
N ARG A 36 -0.98 -16.57 -14.27
CA ARG A 36 -0.37 -17.91 -14.12
C ARG A 36 -1.41 -19.03 -14.24
N SER A 37 -2.63 -18.78 -13.78
CA SER A 37 -3.73 -19.76 -13.85
C SER A 37 -4.56 -19.67 -15.15
N ALA A 38 -4.22 -18.75 -16.05
CA ALA A 38 -4.88 -18.64 -17.35
C ALA A 38 -4.45 -19.79 -18.26
N ASP A 39 -5.43 -20.55 -18.75
CA ASP A 39 -5.21 -21.56 -19.77
C ASP A 39 -4.79 -20.88 -21.10
N ARG A 40 -3.86 -21.51 -21.81
CA ARG A 40 -3.31 -21.00 -23.08
C ARG A 40 -4.38 -20.90 -24.16
N SER A 41 -5.47 -21.64 -24.01
CA SER A 41 -6.65 -21.61 -24.90
C SER A 41 -7.43 -20.29 -24.86
N ARG A 42 -7.22 -19.44 -23.84
CA ARG A 42 -7.99 -18.19 -23.64
C ARG A 42 -7.08 -16.95 -23.70
N PRO A 43 -6.63 -16.53 -24.90
CA PRO A 43 -5.66 -15.43 -25.06
C PRO A 43 -6.16 -14.09 -24.49
N TRP A 44 -7.48 -13.85 -24.49
CA TRP A 44 -8.07 -12.65 -23.92
C TRP A 44 -7.74 -12.49 -22.43
N ARG A 45 -7.69 -13.58 -21.65
CA ARG A 45 -7.35 -13.52 -20.22
C ARG A 45 -5.92 -13.03 -20.01
N ILE A 46 -4.99 -13.47 -20.87
CA ILE A 46 -3.60 -13.04 -20.85
C ILE A 46 -3.51 -11.57 -21.23
N ALA A 47 -4.20 -11.16 -22.29
CA ALA A 47 -4.23 -9.76 -22.73
C ALA A 47 -4.81 -8.83 -21.65
N THR A 48 -5.94 -9.19 -21.03
CA THR A 48 -6.54 -8.42 -19.93
C THR A 48 -5.61 -8.34 -18.73
N ALA A 49 -4.95 -9.45 -18.36
CA ALA A 49 -3.99 -9.43 -17.26
C ALA A 49 -2.78 -8.53 -17.59
N ASP A 50 -2.24 -8.60 -18.81
CA ASP A 50 -1.09 -7.81 -19.22
C ASP A 50 -1.43 -6.31 -19.31
N MET A 51 -2.62 -5.96 -19.80
CA MET A 51 -3.14 -4.59 -19.77
C MET A 51 -3.29 -4.08 -18.34
N GLY A 52 -3.88 -4.88 -17.45
CA GLY A 52 -4.02 -4.50 -16.04
C GLY A 52 -2.67 -4.35 -15.33
N VAL A 53 -1.71 -5.23 -15.61
CA VAL A 53 -0.34 -5.14 -15.06
C VAL A 53 0.35 -3.88 -15.58
N PHE A 54 0.21 -3.56 -16.87
CA PHE A 54 0.73 -2.33 -17.45
C PHE A 54 0.17 -1.10 -16.71
N LEU A 55 -1.16 -1.01 -16.56
CA LEU A 55 -1.82 0.07 -15.84
C LEU A 55 -1.35 0.18 -14.37
N CYS A 56 -1.18 -0.96 -13.69
CA CYS A 56 -0.71 -0.96 -12.32
C CYS A 56 0.73 -0.41 -12.23
N ALA A 57 1.60 -0.79 -13.15
CA ALA A 57 3.00 -0.38 -13.13
C ALA A 57 3.22 1.08 -13.57
N THR A 58 2.40 1.59 -14.49
CA THR A 58 2.41 3.02 -14.82
C THR A 58 1.84 3.88 -13.71
N THR A 59 0.94 3.33 -12.88
CA THR A 59 0.37 4.05 -11.72
C THR A 59 1.27 3.94 -10.48
N ASN A 60 1.98 2.82 -10.30
CA ASN A 60 2.86 2.58 -9.17
C ASN A 60 4.16 1.89 -9.62
N PRO A 61 5.30 2.62 -9.63
CA PRO A 61 6.59 2.08 -10.03
C PRO A 61 7.08 0.88 -9.20
N LEU A 62 6.55 0.67 -7.99
CA LEU A 62 6.90 -0.51 -7.19
C LEU A 62 6.46 -1.82 -7.84
N CYS A 63 5.57 -1.78 -8.83
CA CYS A 63 5.19 -2.96 -9.60
C CYS A 63 6.31 -3.45 -10.53
N PHE A 64 7.21 -2.59 -11.02
CA PHE A 64 8.23 -3.00 -12.01
C PHE A 64 9.10 -4.16 -11.50
N PRO A 65 9.70 -4.11 -10.28
CA PRO A 65 10.53 -5.20 -9.80
C PRO A 65 9.77 -6.52 -9.62
N ILE A 66 8.48 -6.46 -9.26
CA ILE A 66 7.65 -7.66 -9.09
C ILE A 66 7.36 -8.32 -10.45
N VAL A 67 7.03 -7.51 -11.45
CA VAL A 67 6.80 -8.00 -12.81
C VAL A 67 8.07 -8.65 -13.37
N VAL A 68 9.22 -8.00 -13.20
CA VAL A 68 10.53 -8.54 -13.59
C VAL A 68 10.80 -9.86 -12.86
N ALA A 69 10.59 -9.90 -11.53
CA ALA A 69 10.80 -11.11 -10.74
C ALA A 69 9.88 -12.27 -11.17
N ASP A 70 8.60 -12.00 -11.44
CA ASP A 70 7.66 -13.02 -11.94
C ASP A 70 8.13 -13.59 -13.28
N TYR A 71 8.50 -12.74 -14.23
CA TYR A 71 8.97 -13.20 -15.54
C TYR A 71 10.31 -13.92 -15.48
N ALA A 72 11.26 -13.46 -14.67
CA ALA A 72 12.53 -14.14 -14.45
C ALA A 72 12.32 -15.55 -13.88
N LEU A 73 11.42 -15.71 -12.90
CA LEU A 73 11.09 -17.01 -12.33
C LEU A 73 10.44 -17.96 -13.36
N ARG A 74 9.57 -17.44 -14.23
CA ARG A 74 8.96 -18.22 -15.33
C ARG A 74 9.98 -18.59 -16.41
N GLY A 75 10.89 -17.67 -16.73
CA GLY A 75 11.93 -17.85 -17.75
C GLY A 75 13.04 -18.81 -17.33
N ARG A 76 13.26 -18.99 -16.03
CA ARG A 76 14.35 -19.81 -15.47
C ARG A 76 14.41 -21.23 -16.03
N GLY A 77 13.26 -21.88 -16.24
CA GLY A 77 13.20 -23.23 -16.81
C GLY A 77 13.61 -23.28 -18.28
N LEU A 78 13.29 -22.22 -19.04
CA LEU A 78 13.61 -22.11 -20.46
C LEU A 78 15.09 -21.75 -20.68
N TRP A 79 15.64 -20.88 -19.84
CA TRP A 79 17.05 -20.47 -19.90
C TRP A 79 18.00 -21.61 -19.56
N ARG A 80 17.64 -22.46 -18.58
CA ARG A 80 18.43 -23.64 -18.21
C ARG A 80 18.49 -24.69 -19.32
N GLY A 81 17.51 -24.73 -20.21
CA GLY A 81 17.49 -25.66 -21.34
C GLY A 81 18.29 -25.18 -22.56
N GLY A 82 18.94 -24.02 -22.51
CA GLY A 82 19.69 -23.47 -23.64
C GLY A 82 18.85 -23.16 -24.88
N VAL A 83 17.51 -23.11 -24.74
CA VAL A 83 16.62 -22.93 -25.88
C VAL A 83 16.75 -21.48 -26.38
N PRO A 84 17.00 -21.25 -27.68
CA PRO A 84 17.13 -19.90 -28.21
C PRO A 84 15.88 -19.06 -27.94
N LEU A 85 16.06 -17.80 -27.56
CA LEU A 85 14.96 -16.86 -27.27
C LEU A 85 13.97 -16.76 -28.44
N ARG A 86 14.47 -16.77 -29.68
CA ARG A 86 13.65 -16.78 -30.90
C ARG A 86 12.66 -17.95 -30.94
N THR A 87 13.11 -19.14 -30.54
CA THR A 87 12.28 -20.36 -30.50
C THR A 87 11.24 -20.30 -29.39
N ILE A 88 11.60 -19.72 -28.24
CA ILE A 88 10.67 -19.50 -27.12
C ILE A 88 9.57 -18.52 -27.54
N LEU A 89 9.94 -17.40 -28.14
CA LEU A 89 9.00 -16.37 -28.58
C LEU A 89 8.11 -16.87 -29.72
N SER A 90 8.65 -17.60 -30.70
CA SER A 90 7.84 -18.08 -31.83
C SER A 90 6.80 -19.13 -31.42
N ARG A 91 7.11 -19.98 -30.43
CA ARG A 91 6.23 -21.08 -30.01
C ARG A 91 5.32 -20.75 -28.83
N ASN A 92 5.58 -19.67 -28.09
CA ASN A 92 4.84 -19.38 -26.85
C ASN A 92 4.20 -17.98 -26.88
N GLY A 93 2.89 -17.93 -27.13
CA GLY A 93 2.10 -16.69 -27.10
C GLY A 93 2.23 -15.94 -25.77
N SER A 94 2.34 -16.64 -24.64
CA SER A 94 2.52 -16.01 -23.32
C SER A 94 3.90 -15.34 -23.19
N ALA A 95 4.93 -15.90 -23.82
CA ALA A 95 6.27 -15.31 -23.86
C ALA A 95 6.31 -14.06 -24.77
N ARG A 96 5.59 -14.08 -25.90
CA ARG A 96 5.44 -12.87 -26.74
C ARG A 96 4.72 -11.75 -26.01
N SER A 97 3.60 -12.08 -25.35
CA SER A 97 2.84 -11.11 -24.56
C SER A 97 3.70 -10.52 -23.42
N ALA A 98 4.48 -11.37 -22.74
CA ALA A 98 5.44 -10.94 -21.73
C ALA A 98 6.52 -9.99 -22.28
N ALA A 99 7.09 -10.31 -23.44
CA ALA A 99 8.10 -9.47 -24.09
C ALA A 99 7.49 -8.12 -24.51
N GLY A 100 6.28 -8.12 -25.08
CA GLY A 100 5.55 -6.90 -25.41
C GLY A 100 5.28 -6.03 -24.18
N LEU A 101 4.80 -6.64 -23.09
CA LEU A 101 4.62 -5.94 -21.82
C LEU A 101 5.94 -5.38 -21.28
N ALA A 102 7.03 -6.15 -21.32
CA ALA A 102 8.34 -5.67 -20.87
C ALA A 102 8.82 -4.44 -21.68
N VAL A 103 8.67 -4.47 -23.01
CA VAL A 103 8.99 -3.31 -23.87
C VAL A 103 8.13 -2.10 -23.52
N ALA A 104 6.81 -2.29 -23.35
CA ALA A 104 5.90 -1.21 -22.97
C ALA A 104 6.25 -0.61 -21.60
N LEU A 105 6.63 -1.46 -20.64
CA LEU A 105 7.05 -1.05 -19.29
C LEU A 105 8.35 -0.25 -19.33
N VAL A 106 9.34 -0.67 -20.13
CA VAL A 106 10.59 0.10 -20.30
C VAL A 106 10.30 1.46 -20.94
N ALA A 107 9.51 1.50 -22.02
CA ALA A 107 9.13 2.75 -22.67
C ALA A 107 8.40 3.70 -21.70
N ALA A 108 7.48 3.17 -20.89
CA ALA A 108 6.79 3.95 -19.86
C ALA A 108 7.75 4.45 -18.77
N ALA A 109 8.67 3.62 -18.29
CA ALA A 109 9.67 4.01 -17.30
C ALA A 109 10.59 5.14 -17.81
N CYS A 110 11.02 5.06 -19.07
CA CYS A 110 11.76 6.12 -19.74
C CYS A 110 10.92 7.40 -19.86
N GLY A 111 9.68 7.30 -20.33
CA GLY A 111 8.79 8.46 -20.50
C GLY A 111 8.42 9.16 -19.18
N MET A 112 8.37 8.42 -18.07
CA MET A 112 8.17 8.98 -16.74
C MET A 112 9.43 9.62 -16.15
N GLY A 113 10.60 9.45 -16.80
CA GLY A 113 11.88 9.91 -16.28
C GLY A 113 12.32 9.14 -15.03
N LEU A 114 11.88 7.88 -14.85
CA LEU A 114 12.29 7.05 -13.70
C LEU A 114 13.79 6.70 -13.73
N LEU A 115 14.43 6.86 -14.88
CA LEU A 115 15.87 6.67 -15.06
C LEU A 115 16.69 7.91 -14.69
N GLU A 116 16.05 9.06 -14.51
CA GLU A 116 16.71 10.29 -14.13
C GLU A 116 16.77 10.40 -12.60
N PRO A 117 17.96 10.63 -12.00
CA PRO A 117 18.08 10.85 -10.57
C PRO A 117 17.40 12.17 -10.21
N ARG A 118 16.19 12.10 -9.65
CA ARG A 118 15.51 13.27 -9.11
C ARG A 118 15.93 13.47 -7.65
N PRO A 119 16.42 14.67 -7.28
CA PRO A 119 16.67 14.98 -5.88
C PRO A 119 15.35 14.89 -5.12
N ASN A 120 15.21 13.86 -4.30
CA ASN A 120 14.03 13.68 -3.48
C ASN A 120 14.21 14.49 -2.19
N PRO A 121 13.49 15.61 -2.00
CA PRO A 121 13.64 16.45 -0.81
C PRO A 121 13.30 15.69 0.48
N PHE A 122 12.49 14.62 0.39
CA PHE A 122 12.14 13.76 1.51
C PHE A 122 13.29 12.85 1.94
N LEU A 123 14.29 12.58 1.10
CA LEU A 123 15.48 11.79 1.48
C LEU A 123 16.45 12.56 2.40
N LYS A 124 16.20 13.85 2.66
CA LYS A 124 16.97 14.61 3.65
C LYS A 124 16.65 14.19 5.09
N ASP A 125 15.51 13.52 5.29
CA ASP A 125 15.17 12.99 6.60
C ASP A 125 15.93 11.69 6.89
N THR A 126 16.39 11.58 8.13
CA THR A 126 17.09 10.41 8.65
C THR A 126 16.11 9.35 9.12
N ILE A 127 16.33 8.10 8.69
CA ILE A 127 15.62 6.92 9.19
C ILE A 127 16.03 6.71 10.66
N ARG A 128 15.04 6.67 11.57
CA ARG A 128 15.28 6.33 12.97
C ARG A 128 15.35 4.81 13.12
N GLY A 129 16.52 4.31 13.51
CA GLY A 129 16.76 2.87 13.68
C GLY A 129 15.88 2.21 14.74
N SER A 130 15.53 2.94 15.81
CA SER A 130 14.66 2.45 16.89
C SER A 130 13.26 2.08 16.41
N GLU A 131 12.73 2.79 15.41
CA GLU A 131 11.37 2.58 14.93
C GLU A 131 11.29 1.62 13.73
N LEU A 132 12.41 0.99 13.34
CA LEU A 132 12.45 0.14 12.13
C LEU A 132 11.61 -1.12 12.29
N VAL A 133 11.59 -1.73 13.47
CA VAL A 133 10.76 -2.92 13.73
C VAL A 133 9.29 -2.56 13.59
N GLU A 134 8.88 -1.44 14.18
CA GLU A 134 7.54 -0.92 14.05
C GLU A 134 7.18 -0.64 12.58
N ALA A 135 8.04 0.10 11.88
CA ALA A 135 7.81 0.58 10.51
C ALA A 135 7.79 -0.54 9.45
N VAL A 136 8.69 -1.53 9.57
CA VAL A 136 8.92 -2.54 8.53
C VAL A 136 8.20 -3.85 8.83
N LEU A 137 7.97 -4.18 10.10
CA LEU A 137 7.37 -5.45 10.50
C LEU A 137 6.00 -5.26 11.12
N ALA A 138 5.89 -4.49 12.21
CA ALA A 138 4.66 -4.47 12.99
C ALA A 138 3.48 -3.85 12.23
N ARG A 139 3.62 -2.62 11.74
CA ARG A 139 2.57 -1.93 10.97
C ARG A 139 2.20 -2.63 9.67
N PRO A 140 3.13 -2.87 8.76
CA PRO A 140 2.78 -3.43 7.46
C PRO A 140 2.35 -4.89 7.53
N LEU A 141 2.91 -5.68 8.47
CA LEU A 141 2.75 -7.12 8.42
C LEU A 141 1.86 -7.71 9.51
N LEU A 142 1.87 -7.13 10.70
CA LEU A 142 1.15 -7.65 11.87
C LEU A 142 -0.16 -6.90 12.14
N PHE A 143 -0.18 -5.58 11.89
CA PHE A 143 -1.31 -4.70 12.21
C PHE A 143 -2.69 -5.20 11.78
N PRO A 144 -2.90 -5.79 10.59
CA PRO A 144 -4.21 -6.31 10.19
C PRO A 144 -4.81 -7.33 11.17
N PHE A 145 -3.98 -7.96 11.99
CA PHE A 145 -4.38 -9.02 12.93
C PHE A 145 -4.38 -8.57 14.39
N VAL A 146 -3.79 -7.40 14.70
CA VAL A 146 -3.57 -6.96 16.08
C VAL A 146 -3.97 -5.50 16.33
N PHE A 147 -4.57 -4.81 15.35
CA PHE A 147 -4.90 -3.39 15.48
C PHE A 147 -5.66 -2.99 16.76
N PRO A 148 -6.56 -3.81 17.35
CA PRO A 148 -7.22 -3.43 18.61
C PRO A 148 -6.29 -3.40 19.82
N PHE A 149 -5.16 -4.11 19.74
CA PHE A 149 -4.19 -4.29 20.82
C PHE A 149 -2.81 -3.71 20.46
N TYR A 150 -2.74 -2.94 19.37
CA TYR A 150 -1.47 -2.51 18.79
C TYR A 150 -0.63 -1.66 19.75
N SER A 151 -1.27 -0.78 20.51
CA SER A 151 -0.61 0.06 21.52
C SER A 151 -0.02 -0.70 22.71
N GLY A 152 -0.36 -1.98 22.87
CA GLY A 152 0.25 -2.87 23.87
C GLY A 152 1.48 -3.62 23.36
N LEU A 153 1.92 -3.38 22.12
CA LEU A 153 3.07 -4.07 21.54
C LEU A 153 4.39 -3.37 21.86
N SER A 154 5.45 -4.18 21.79
CA SER A 154 6.86 -3.80 21.77
C SER A 154 7.54 -4.46 20.57
N ASP A 155 8.77 -4.07 20.26
CA ASP A 155 9.60 -4.72 19.23
C ASP A 155 9.67 -6.24 19.42
N VAL A 156 9.89 -6.68 20.66
CA VAL A 156 10.01 -8.11 21.00
C VAL A 156 8.71 -8.84 20.73
N THR A 157 7.58 -8.32 21.21
CA THR A 157 6.28 -8.96 21.02
C THR A 157 5.82 -8.90 19.55
N ALA A 158 6.17 -7.84 18.82
CA ALA A 158 5.87 -7.72 17.40
C ALA A 158 6.64 -8.75 16.57
N VAL A 159 7.94 -8.91 16.80
CA VAL A 159 8.77 -9.93 16.14
C VAL A 159 8.30 -11.33 16.51
N ALA A 160 8.03 -11.60 17.79
CA ALA A 160 7.53 -12.90 18.24
C ALA A 160 6.16 -13.22 17.64
N GLY A 161 5.23 -12.26 17.64
CA GLY A 161 3.90 -12.41 17.04
C GLY A 161 3.97 -12.69 15.54
N LEU A 162 4.83 -11.97 14.81
CA LEU A 162 5.04 -12.21 13.38
C LEU A 162 5.66 -13.59 13.11
N ALA A 163 6.62 -14.03 13.95
CA ALA A 163 7.23 -15.34 13.83
C ALA A 163 6.20 -16.47 14.07
N VAL A 164 5.33 -16.32 15.07
CA VAL A 164 4.22 -17.26 15.33
C VAL A 164 3.26 -17.29 14.15
N LEU A 165 2.83 -16.13 13.66
CA LEU A 165 1.92 -16.03 12.51
C LEU A 165 2.53 -16.69 11.26
N ALA A 166 3.80 -16.40 10.95
CA ALA A 166 4.51 -17.00 9.82
C ALA A 166 4.70 -18.51 9.99
N GLY A 167 5.03 -18.98 11.19
CA GLY A 167 5.20 -20.39 11.51
C GLY A 167 3.89 -21.17 11.37
N VAL A 168 2.78 -20.65 11.90
CA VAL A 168 1.44 -21.23 11.74
C VAL A 168 1.05 -21.25 10.27
N ALA A 169 1.20 -20.13 9.55
CA ALA A 169 0.87 -20.05 8.13
C ALA A 169 1.69 -21.04 7.29
N TRP A 170 2.98 -21.18 7.58
CA TRP A 170 3.86 -22.14 6.93
C TRP A 170 3.43 -23.59 7.21
N TRP A 171 3.09 -23.91 8.46
CA TRP A 171 2.63 -25.24 8.84
C TRP A 171 1.27 -25.61 8.22
N LEU A 172 0.35 -24.65 8.13
CA LEU A 172 -0.96 -24.84 7.49
C LEU A 172 -0.84 -25.05 5.97
N THR A 173 0.11 -24.38 5.32
CA THR A 173 0.35 -24.50 3.87
C THR A 173 1.29 -25.64 3.49
N ALA A 174 1.95 -26.30 4.44
CA ALA A 174 2.91 -27.37 4.18
C ALA A 174 2.39 -28.52 3.27
N PRO A 175 1.13 -28.97 3.35
CA PRO A 175 0.59 -29.99 2.43
C PRO A 175 0.47 -29.54 0.97
N ALA A 176 0.31 -28.24 0.74
CA ALA A 176 -0.07 -27.67 -0.54
C ALA A 176 1.04 -26.77 -1.08
N SER A 177 1.96 -27.35 -1.85
CA SER A 177 3.16 -26.66 -2.34
C SER A 177 2.86 -25.37 -3.12
N ASN A 178 1.76 -25.33 -3.87
CA ASN A 178 1.31 -24.14 -4.59
C ASN A 178 0.79 -23.04 -3.65
N ASP A 179 -0.02 -23.39 -2.65
CA ASP A 179 -0.52 -22.44 -1.66
C ASP A 179 0.64 -21.86 -0.84
N ARG A 180 1.60 -22.70 -0.45
CA ARG A 180 2.82 -22.26 0.25
C ARG A 180 3.64 -21.28 -0.59
N ARG A 181 3.81 -21.53 -1.88
CA ARG A 181 4.50 -20.61 -2.81
C ARG A 181 3.75 -19.30 -2.95
N LEU A 182 2.42 -19.34 -3.05
CA LEU A 182 1.58 -18.15 -3.17
C LEU A 182 1.64 -17.31 -1.87
N MET A 183 1.52 -17.96 -0.72
CA MET A 183 1.64 -17.34 0.60
C MET A 183 3.03 -16.71 0.79
N ALA A 184 4.10 -17.42 0.46
CA ALA A 184 5.46 -16.89 0.55
C ALA A 184 5.69 -15.72 -0.41
N ALA A 185 5.14 -15.79 -1.64
CA ALA A 185 5.21 -14.69 -2.59
C ALA A 185 4.43 -13.46 -2.10
N ALA A 186 3.23 -13.65 -1.54
CA ALA A 186 2.44 -12.56 -0.97
C ALA A 186 3.18 -11.91 0.21
N GLY A 187 3.68 -12.70 1.18
CA GLY A 187 4.46 -12.18 2.31
C GLY A 187 5.75 -11.49 1.89
N GLY A 188 6.49 -12.05 0.93
CA GLY A 188 7.71 -11.44 0.40
C GLY A 188 7.45 -10.11 -0.32
N VAL A 189 6.38 -10.03 -1.10
CA VAL A 189 5.95 -8.76 -1.72
C VAL A 189 5.47 -7.75 -0.69
N GLY A 190 4.71 -8.20 0.34
CA GLY A 190 4.29 -7.35 1.45
C GLY A 190 5.48 -6.73 2.19
N LEU A 191 6.50 -7.53 2.50
CA LEU A 191 7.75 -7.05 3.10
C LEU A 191 8.52 -6.11 2.17
N TYR A 192 8.61 -6.42 0.87
CA TYR A 192 9.21 -5.52 -0.12
C TYR A 192 8.49 -4.16 -0.14
N ALA A 193 7.16 -4.15 -0.15
CA ALA A 193 6.36 -2.93 -0.12
C ALA A 193 6.61 -2.13 1.17
N ALA A 194 6.69 -2.81 2.32
CA ALA A 194 7.02 -2.19 3.59
C ALA A 194 8.38 -1.48 3.58
N VAL A 195 9.43 -2.19 3.16
CA VAL A 195 10.78 -1.64 3.05
C VAL A 195 10.83 -0.47 2.08
N ALA A 196 10.20 -0.62 0.91
CA ALA A 196 10.13 0.45 -0.08
C ALA A 196 9.43 1.69 0.46
N THR A 197 8.35 1.54 1.23
CA THR A 197 7.66 2.66 1.89
C THR A 197 8.58 3.41 2.85
N VAL A 198 9.34 2.71 3.69
CA VAL A 198 10.29 3.35 4.63
C VAL A 198 11.42 4.07 3.89
N VAL A 199 12.00 3.43 2.87
CA VAL A 199 13.09 4.02 2.07
C VAL A 199 12.63 5.25 1.30
N MET A 200 11.44 5.19 0.68
CA MET A 200 10.91 6.30 -0.12
C MET A 200 10.34 7.43 0.74
N ARG A 201 10.04 7.18 2.02
CA ARG A 201 9.44 8.13 2.96
C ARG A 201 10.12 8.05 4.34
N PRO A 202 11.41 8.40 4.47
CA PRO A 202 12.16 8.21 5.71
C PRO A 202 11.59 9.01 6.89
N GLY A 203 10.96 10.17 6.63
CA GLY A 203 10.26 10.97 7.63
C GLY A 203 9.12 10.25 8.36
N LEU A 204 8.57 9.14 7.82
CA LEU A 204 7.56 8.33 8.52
C LEU A 204 8.08 7.82 9.87
N THR A 205 9.35 7.41 9.94
CA THR A 205 9.95 6.87 11.16
C THR A 205 10.10 7.88 12.29
N ARG A 206 9.90 9.19 12.04
CA ARG A 206 9.93 10.22 13.09
C ARG A 206 8.59 10.42 13.77
N VAL A 207 7.51 10.05 13.09
CA VAL A 207 6.12 10.16 13.58
C VAL A 207 5.70 8.87 14.28
N LEU A 208 6.46 7.78 14.09
CA LEU A 208 6.35 6.58 14.91
C LEU A 208 6.82 6.89 16.33
N ASP A 209 6.09 6.36 17.29
CA ASP A 209 6.18 6.71 18.71
C ASP A 209 6.01 5.43 19.55
N GLY A 210 6.77 4.39 19.23
CA GLY A 210 6.76 3.13 19.98
C GLY A 210 5.37 2.53 20.13
N TYR A 211 4.67 2.30 19.02
CA TYR A 211 3.35 1.64 18.96
C TYR A 211 2.16 2.45 19.51
N SER A 212 2.36 3.67 20.02
CA SER A 212 1.30 4.45 20.68
C SER A 212 0.21 4.96 19.72
N THR A 213 0.56 5.21 18.46
CA THR A 213 -0.32 5.84 17.47
C THR A 213 -0.75 4.87 16.39
N THR A 214 -1.98 4.98 15.87
CA THR A 214 -2.40 4.31 14.63
C THR A 214 -2.35 5.24 13.42
N MET A 215 -1.96 6.51 13.64
CA MET A 215 -1.73 7.45 12.56
C MET A 215 -0.65 6.87 11.65
N LEU A 216 -0.78 7.05 10.32
CA LEU A 216 0.12 6.58 9.24
C LEU A 216 -0.19 5.22 8.61
N ASP A 217 -1.14 4.44 9.12
CA ASP A 217 -1.46 3.12 8.54
C ASP A 217 -1.90 3.19 7.07
N ARG A 218 -2.38 4.36 6.63
CA ARG A 218 -2.66 4.67 5.22
C ARG A 218 -1.49 4.40 4.26
N TYR A 219 -0.24 4.51 4.71
CA TYR A 219 0.95 4.23 3.88
C TYR A 219 1.29 2.74 3.81
N TYR A 220 0.76 1.94 4.74
CA TYR A 220 0.97 0.50 4.83
C TYR A 220 -0.22 -0.31 4.31
N TYR A 221 -1.25 0.36 3.78
CA TYR A 221 -2.42 -0.28 3.18
C TYR A 221 -2.06 -1.39 2.19
N GLY A 222 -1.11 -1.13 1.29
CA GLY A 222 -0.68 -2.09 0.28
C GLY A 222 -0.12 -3.37 0.92
N SER A 223 0.84 -3.24 1.85
CA SER A 223 1.43 -4.37 2.57
C SER A 223 0.41 -5.13 3.42
N SER A 224 -0.54 -4.42 4.05
CA SER A 224 -1.62 -5.04 4.82
C SER A 224 -2.49 -5.96 3.97
N LEU A 225 -2.83 -5.54 2.74
CA LEU A 225 -3.57 -6.39 1.80
C LEU A 225 -2.82 -7.69 1.46
N PHE A 226 -1.49 -7.60 1.27
CA PHE A 226 -0.66 -8.78 1.03
C PHE A 226 -0.70 -9.75 2.21
N MET A 227 -0.63 -9.25 3.43
CA MET A 227 -0.67 -10.11 4.61
C MET A 227 -2.04 -10.71 4.86
N THR A 228 -3.13 -9.97 4.66
CA THR A 228 -4.47 -10.55 4.70
C THR A 228 -4.62 -11.64 3.64
N ALA A 229 -4.13 -11.42 2.42
CA ALA A 229 -4.15 -12.45 1.37
C ALA A 229 -3.32 -13.68 1.75
N ALA A 230 -2.12 -13.49 2.31
CA ALA A 230 -1.28 -14.59 2.79
C ALA A 230 -1.98 -15.41 3.88
N ALA A 231 -2.63 -14.74 4.84
CA ALA A 231 -3.42 -15.38 5.89
C ALA A 231 -4.62 -16.15 5.32
N CYS A 232 -5.36 -15.56 4.37
CA CYS A 232 -6.48 -16.23 3.69
C CYS A 232 -6.03 -17.49 2.95
N VAL A 233 -4.89 -17.44 2.25
CA VAL A 233 -4.30 -18.61 1.59
C VAL A 233 -3.95 -19.69 2.61
N ALA A 234 -3.33 -19.31 3.73
CA ALA A 234 -2.95 -20.27 4.77
C ALA A 234 -4.16 -20.92 5.46
N VAL A 235 -5.17 -20.14 5.84
CA VAL A 235 -6.41 -20.65 6.43
C VAL A 235 -7.14 -21.56 5.44
N SER A 236 -7.27 -21.15 4.17
CA SER A 236 -7.90 -21.97 3.13
C SER A 236 -7.17 -23.29 2.88
N ALA A 237 -5.83 -23.28 2.86
CA ALA A 237 -5.03 -24.51 2.75
C ALA A 237 -5.23 -25.43 3.96
N GLY A 238 -5.25 -24.87 5.18
CA GLY A 238 -5.46 -25.61 6.41
C GLY A 238 -6.86 -26.24 6.51
N LEU A 239 -7.90 -25.51 6.12
CA LEU A 239 -9.29 -26.00 6.11
C LEU A 239 -9.49 -27.17 5.13
N ARG A 240 -8.80 -27.15 3.99
CA ARG A 240 -8.81 -28.23 2.99
C ARG A 240 -7.96 -29.44 3.39
N CYS A 241 -7.22 -29.36 4.50
CA CYS A 241 -6.36 -30.45 4.94
C CYS A 241 -7.17 -31.65 5.48
N ARG A 242 -6.64 -32.87 5.28
CA ARG A 242 -7.24 -34.11 5.80
C ARG A 242 -7.02 -34.28 7.32
N THR A 243 -5.91 -33.77 7.85
CA THR A 243 -5.57 -33.89 9.28
C THR A 243 -6.46 -33.00 10.13
N ALA A 244 -7.21 -33.59 11.07
CA ALA A 244 -8.14 -32.87 11.95
C ALA A 244 -7.47 -31.71 12.70
N GLY A 245 -6.23 -31.90 13.21
CA GLY A 245 -5.49 -30.85 13.91
C GLY A 245 -5.24 -29.59 13.07
N ARG A 246 -4.82 -29.75 11.80
CA ARG A 246 -4.62 -28.60 10.89
C ARG A 246 -5.91 -27.87 10.58
N ARG A 247 -6.98 -28.62 10.35
CA ARG A 247 -8.31 -28.06 10.09
C ARG A 247 -8.83 -27.28 11.31
N GLY A 248 -8.66 -27.84 12.50
CA GLY A 248 -9.04 -27.18 13.76
C GLY A 248 -8.29 -25.87 13.97
N VAL A 249 -6.95 -25.88 13.84
CA VAL A 249 -6.14 -24.65 13.94
C VAL A 249 -6.53 -23.63 12.88
N ALA A 250 -6.74 -24.04 11.62
CA ALA A 250 -7.17 -23.13 10.57
C ALA A 250 -8.54 -22.50 10.84
N ALA A 251 -9.51 -23.28 11.35
CA ALA A 251 -10.81 -22.79 11.76
C ALA A 251 -10.70 -21.77 12.90
N ILE A 252 -9.88 -22.06 13.92
CA ILE A 252 -9.59 -21.13 15.02
C ILE A 252 -8.97 -19.83 14.48
N CYS A 253 -7.94 -19.91 13.62
CA CYS A 253 -7.34 -18.73 13.01
C CYS A 253 -8.36 -17.91 12.21
N GLY A 254 -9.21 -18.56 11.42
CA GLY A 254 -10.27 -17.89 10.66
C GLY A 254 -11.27 -17.17 11.58
N ILE A 255 -11.71 -17.83 12.65
CA ILE A 255 -12.61 -17.26 13.65
C ILE A 255 -11.94 -16.07 14.36
N LEU A 256 -10.67 -16.20 14.76
CA LEU A 256 -9.93 -15.13 15.43
C LEU A 256 -9.78 -13.89 14.53
N ILE A 257 -9.46 -14.08 13.24
CA ILE A 257 -9.42 -12.97 12.28
C ILE A 257 -10.78 -12.28 12.23
N ILE A 258 -11.87 -13.04 12.05
CA ILE A 258 -13.22 -12.48 12.02
C ILE A 258 -13.55 -11.75 13.33
N ALA A 259 -13.19 -12.33 14.48
CA ALA A 259 -13.43 -11.75 15.80
C ALA A 259 -12.67 -10.45 16.02
N VAL A 260 -11.42 -10.35 15.57
CA VAL A 260 -10.64 -9.09 15.61
C VAL A 260 -11.34 -7.98 14.82
N TYR A 261 -11.82 -8.28 13.62
CA TYR A 261 -12.54 -7.29 12.80
C TYR A 261 -13.93 -6.96 13.34
N ALA A 262 -14.67 -7.95 13.85
CA ALA A 262 -15.98 -7.74 14.47
C ALA A 262 -15.87 -6.93 15.76
N GLY A 263 -14.92 -7.25 16.64
CA GLY A 263 -14.66 -6.50 17.87
C GLY A 263 -14.13 -5.09 17.61
N GLY A 264 -13.36 -4.91 16.53
CA GLY A 264 -12.86 -3.61 16.12
C GLY A 264 -13.81 -2.80 15.22
N ILE A 265 -15.07 -3.22 15.03
CA ILE A 265 -15.98 -2.59 14.05
C ILE A 265 -16.18 -1.09 14.31
N ALA A 266 -16.19 -0.67 15.58
CA ALA A 266 -16.29 0.74 15.96
C ALA A 266 -15.09 1.57 15.46
N THR A 267 -13.93 0.96 15.25
CA THR A 267 -12.77 1.63 14.64
C THR A 267 -12.80 1.60 13.12
N LEU A 268 -13.45 0.59 12.52
CA LEU A 268 -13.56 0.39 11.06
C LEU A 268 -14.68 1.23 10.43
N VAL A 269 -15.73 1.51 11.19
CA VAL A 269 -16.93 2.20 10.71
C VAL A 269 -17.18 3.42 11.57
N GLU A 270 -17.39 4.54 10.91
CA GLU A 270 -17.75 5.80 11.54
C GLU A 270 -19.27 5.80 11.80
N THR A 271 -19.69 5.30 12.96
CA THR A 271 -21.10 5.29 13.37
C THR A 271 -21.40 6.50 14.24
N GLY A 272 -22.13 7.49 13.70
CA GLY A 272 -22.63 8.64 14.47
C GLY A 272 -21.95 9.95 14.09
N ARG A 273 -21.14 10.51 14.98
CA ARG A 273 -20.48 11.81 14.76
C ARG A 273 -19.24 11.66 13.88
N SER A 274 -19.18 12.53 12.90
CA SER A 274 -18.01 12.79 12.08
C SER A 274 -16.75 12.96 12.97
N ARG A 275 -15.72 12.13 12.79
CA ARG A 275 -14.36 12.24 13.37
C ARG A 275 -13.52 13.30 12.67
N TRP A 276 -14.15 14.16 11.89
CA TRP A 276 -13.59 15.44 11.52
C TRP A 276 -13.57 16.30 12.79
N HIS A 277 -12.50 16.14 13.58
CA HIS A 277 -12.34 16.84 14.87
C HIS A 277 -12.29 18.36 14.75
N ASP A 278 -12.22 18.89 13.53
CA ASP A 278 -12.49 20.28 13.24
C ASP A 278 -13.38 20.35 11.98
N PRO A 279 -14.69 20.69 12.08
CA PRO A 279 -15.29 21.41 10.96
C PRO A 279 -14.38 22.62 10.68
N PRO A 280 -14.14 22.97 9.41
CA PRO A 280 -13.26 24.07 9.09
C PRO A 280 -13.69 25.30 9.90
N ALA A 281 -12.88 25.69 10.90
CA ALA A 281 -13.21 26.85 11.76
C ALA A 281 -13.38 28.13 10.93
N HIS A 282 -12.82 28.11 9.72
CA HIS A 282 -12.79 29.16 8.72
C HIS A 282 -12.97 28.49 7.36
N ASP A 283 -13.83 29.01 6.50
CA ASP A 283 -13.83 28.60 5.10
C ASP A 283 -12.49 28.99 4.42
N PHE A 284 -12.23 28.47 3.21
CA PHE A 284 -10.99 28.79 2.50
C PHE A 284 -10.85 30.30 2.28
N ALA A 285 -11.95 31.01 2.09
CA ALA A 285 -12.01 32.46 1.97
C ALA A 285 -11.46 33.17 3.23
N SER A 286 -11.89 32.74 4.41
CA SER A 286 -11.39 33.24 5.70
C SER A 286 -9.92 32.91 5.92
N ALA A 287 -9.46 31.72 5.51
CA ALA A 287 -8.04 31.37 5.58
C ALA A 287 -7.17 32.22 4.64
N VAL A 288 -7.67 32.55 3.44
CA VAL A 288 -7.04 33.47 2.50
C VAL A 288 -7.01 34.90 3.06
N ALA A 289 -8.10 35.36 3.67
CA ALA A 289 -8.16 36.68 4.29
C ALA A 289 -7.17 36.81 5.47
N ALA A 290 -7.10 35.79 6.34
CA ALA A 290 -6.13 35.75 7.44
C ALA A 290 -4.69 35.79 6.93
N ALA A 291 -4.36 34.98 5.90
CA ALA A 291 -3.05 34.97 5.29
C ALA A 291 -2.70 36.30 4.57
N ALA A 292 -3.69 36.97 3.96
CA ALA A 292 -3.49 38.27 3.31
C ALA A 292 -3.17 39.40 4.31
N ALA A 293 -3.66 39.26 5.55
CA ALA A 293 -3.49 40.24 6.63
C ALA A 293 -2.13 40.13 7.34
N GLU A 294 -1.39 39.03 7.18
CA GLU A 294 -0.06 38.90 7.77
C GLU A 294 0.92 39.86 7.07
N PRO A 295 1.58 40.78 7.81
CA PRO A 295 2.59 41.65 7.25
C PRO A 295 3.84 40.83 6.90
N THR A 296 4.09 40.68 5.60
CA THR A 296 5.24 39.93 5.09
C THR A 296 5.67 40.46 3.72
N ASP A 297 6.99 40.54 3.53
CA ASP A 297 7.62 40.88 2.25
C ASP A 297 7.95 39.63 1.42
N ALA A 298 7.60 38.44 1.92
CA ALA A 298 7.84 37.21 1.20
C ALA A 298 6.99 37.14 -0.08
N PRO A 299 7.56 36.70 -1.22
CA PRO A 299 6.80 36.56 -2.46
C PRO A 299 5.72 35.48 -2.39
N LEU A 300 5.86 34.55 -1.44
CA LEU A 300 4.93 33.45 -1.20
C LEU A 300 4.46 33.48 0.25
N VAL A 301 3.14 33.38 0.45
CA VAL A 301 2.52 33.29 1.78
C VAL A 301 1.84 31.94 1.97
N ARG A 302 1.87 31.45 3.21
CA ARG A 302 1.23 30.20 3.60
C ARG A 302 -0.24 30.45 3.86
N VAL A 303 -1.10 29.88 3.04
CA VAL A 303 -2.54 29.82 3.30
C VAL A 303 -2.83 28.49 3.96
N GLN A 304 -3.50 28.52 5.11
CA GLN A 304 -3.94 27.31 5.78
C GLN A 304 -5.02 26.62 4.94
N LEU A 305 -4.77 25.36 4.62
CA LEU A 305 -5.73 24.45 4.02
C LEU A 305 -6.38 23.64 5.15
N HIS A 306 -7.52 23.03 4.85
CA HIS A 306 -8.10 22.04 5.75
C HIS A 306 -7.58 20.66 5.41
N PRO A 307 -7.14 19.85 6.40
CA PRO A 307 -7.15 20.05 7.86
C PRO A 307 -6.19 21.11 8.42
N ARG A 308 -6.41 21.55 9.67
CA ARG A 308 -5.63 22.50 10.52
C ARG A 308 -4.08 22.36 10.53
N ALA A 309 -3.48 21.36 9.89
CA ALA A 309 -2.03 21.22 9.75
C ALA A 309 -1.51 21.38 8.30
N TRP A 310 -2.41 21.58 7.33
CA TRP A 310 -2.05 21.65 5.92
C TRP A 310 -1.94 23.11 5.51
N HIS A 311 -0.93 23.41 4.71
CA HIS A 311 -0.73 24.74 4.18
C HIS A 311 -0.27 24.63 2.73
N ALA A 312 -0.73 25.54 1.89
CA ALA A 312 -0.19 25.73 0.56
C ALA A 312 0.44 27.11 0.46
N ARG A 313 1.48 27.22 -0.36
CA ARG A 313 2.17 28.48 -0.62
C ARG A 313 1.62 29.09 -1.90
N PHE A 314 1.17 30.33 -1.80
CA PHE A 314 0.62 31.07 -2.94
C PHE A 314 1.34 32.40 -3.10
N PRO A 315 1.45 32.93 -4.33
CA PRO A 315 1.93 34.28 -4.56
C PRO A 315 1.12 35.29 -3.76
N ILE A 316 1.77 36.17 -3.00
CA ILE A 316 1.09 37.15 -2.13
C ILE A 316 0.13 38.06 -2.90
N ALA A 317 0.48 38.39 -4.15
CA ALA A 317 -0.39 39.15 -5.04
C ALA A 317 -1.71 38.42 -5.33
N ALA A 318 -1.66 37.10 -5.57
CA ALA A 318 -2.85 36.28 -5.79
C ALA A 318 -3.69 36.18 -4.51
N VAL A 319 -3.06 35.95 -3.36
CA VAL A 319 -3.76 35.86 -2.05
C VAL A 319 -4.48 37.17 -1.74
N ARG A 320 -3.82 38.33 -1.90
CA ARG A 320 -4.44 39.64 -1.67
C ARG A 320 -5.57 39.95 -2.65
N ALA A 321 -5.38 39.64 -3.93
CA ALA A 321 -6.43 39.83 -4.94
C ALA A 321 -7.69 38.98 -4.61
N THR A 322 -7.50 37.72 -4.24
CA THR A 322 -8.60 36.85 -3.81
C THR A 322 -9.27 37.36 -2.53
N ALA A 323 -8.49 37.81 -1.54
CA ALA A 323 -9.05 38.38 -0.31
C ALA A 323 -9.93 39.62 -0.58
N ILE A 324 -9.49 40.52 -1.47
CA ILE A 324 -10.27 41.70 -1.89
C ILE A 324 -11.57 41.26 -2.58
N ALA A 325 -11.49 40.30 -3.51
CA ALA A 325 -12.68 39.80 -4.22
C ALA A 325 -13.70 39.17 -3.27
N VAL A 326 -13.24 38.38 -2.29
CA VAL A 326 -14.08 37.78 -1.25
C VAL A 326 -14.76 38.87 -0.40
N ALA A 327 -14.01 39.89 0.03
CA ALA A 327 -14.57 40.99 0.82
C ALA A 327 -15.61 41.79 0.02
N ALA A 328 -15.36 42.01 -1.28
CA ALA A 328 -16.30 42.70 -2.15
C ALA A 328 -17.60 41.90 -2.38
N ASP A 329 -17.54 40.56 -2.48
CA ASP A 329 -18.74 39.71 -2.57
C ASP A 329 -19.54 39.73 -1.27
N ALA A 330 -18.86 39.71 -0.11
CA ALA A 330 -19.51 39.77 1.20
C ALA A 330 -20.27 41.09 1.41
N LEU A 331 -19.76 42.22 0.90
CA LEU A 331 -20.44 43.52 0.97
C LEU A 331 -21.67 43.63 0.05
N ARG A 332 -21.81 42.74 -0.94
CA ARG A 332 -22.94 42.74 -1.88
C ARG A 332 -24.14 41.92 -1.40
N ARG A 333 -23.96 41.06 -0.41
CA ARG A 333 -25.01 40.22 0.18
C ARG A 333 -25.65 40.92 1.37
#